data_AF-A0A942SPU7-F1
#
_entry.id   AF-A0A942SPU7-F1
#
_cell.length_a   1.000
_cell.length_b   1.000
_cell.length_c   1.000
_cell.angle_alpha   90.00
_cell.angle_beta   90.00
_cell.angle_gamma   90.00
#
_symmetry.space_group_name_H-M   'P 1'
#
loop_
_entity.id
_entity.type
_entity.pdbx_description
1 polymer ?
#
loop_
_entity_poly.entity_id
_entity_poly.type
_entity_poly.pdbx_seq_one_letter_code
_entity_poly.pdbx_strand_id
1 'polypeptide(L)' 'MLNPLHAMVLNLFLYFPEDKREYIPAFISLSIFAILAVITFIVILKVNKKQLSKANEMEEKIRRNMENK' A
#
# COMPACT_ATOMS: atom_id res chain seq x y z
N MET A 1 -30.40 25.26 14.44
CA MET A 1 -29.21 25.24 15.32
C MET A 1 -28.22 24.26 14.72
N LEU A 2 -27.01 24.71 14.36
CA LEU A 2 -25.99 23.77 13.86
C LEU A 2 -25.61 22.80 14.99
N ASN A 3 -25.64 21.50 14.70
CA ASN A 3 -25.28 20.45 15.65
C ASN A 3 -23.80 20.63 16.05
N PRO A 4 -23.45 20.69 17.36
CA PRO A 4 -22.08 20.89 17.83
C PRO A 4 -21.09 19.83 17.30
N LEU A 5 -21.59 18.64 16.93
CA LEU A 5 -20.80 17.62 16.26
C LEU A 5 -20.22 18.10 14.91
N HIS A 6 -20.95 18.91 14.15
CA HIS A 6 -20.48 19.44 12.87
C HIS A 6 -19.37 20.48 13.04
N ALA A 7 -19.44 21.30 14.09
CA ALA A 7 -18.39 22.26 14.42
C ALA A 7 -17.09 21.57 14.83
N MET A 8 -17.17 20.45 15.55
CA MET A 8 -15.99 19.64 15.88
C MET A 8 -15.35 19.01 14.64
N VAL A 9 -16.15 18.42 13.75
CA VAL A 9 -15.64 17.78 12.52
C VAL A 9 -14.93 18.78 11.60
N LEU A 10 -15.43 20.02 11.49
CA LEU A 10 -14.80 21.08 10.69
C LEU A 10 -13.51 21.64 11.32
N ASN A 11 -13.41 21.67 12.65
CA ASN A 11 -12.24 22.19 13.37
C ASN A 11 -11.07 21.19 13.37
N LEU A 12 -11.33 19.88 13.23
CA LEU A 12 -10.28 18.86 13.24
C LEU A 12 -9.31 18.89 12.04
N PHE A 13 -9.59 19.64 10.96
CA PHE A 13 -8.85 19.44 9.69
C PHE A 13 -8.43 20.68 8.89
N LEU A 14 -8.57 21.91 9.42
CA LEU A 14 -8.30 23.12 8.63
C LEU A 14 -7.44 24.19 9.33
N TYR A 15 -6.55 23.81 10.26
CA TYR A 15 -5.45 24.69 10.63
C TYR A 15 -4.25 24.42 9.73
N PHE A 16 -4.07 25.28 8.73
CA PHE A 16 -2.87 25.30 7.91
C PHE A 16 -1.88 26.26 8.56
N PRO A 17 -0.69 25.80 9.01
CA PRO A 17 0.30 26.71 9.55
C PRO A 17 0.70 27.76 8.52
N GLU A 18 0.74 29.03 8.96
CA GLU A 18 1.15 30.16 8.12
C GLU A 18 2.62 30.01 7.66
N ASP A 19 3.45 29.39 8.50
CA ASP A 19 4.83 29.06 8.18
C ASP A 19 4.95 27.65 7.59
N LYS A 20 5.41 27.59 6.33
CA LYS A 20 5.60 26.34 5.58
C LYS A 20 6.57 25.37 6.25
N ARG A 21 7.45 25.85 7.13
CA ARG A 21 8.42 25.03 7.86
C ARG A 21 7.74 24.04 8.81
N GLU A 22 6.55 24.36 9.30
CA GLU A 22 5.79 23.49 10.20
C GLU A 22 5.26 22.23 9.50
N TYR A 23 5.23 22.17 8.17
CA TYR A 23 4.89 20.96 7.42
C TYR A 23 6.05 19.97 7.27
N ILE A 24 7.30 20.38 7.54
CA ILE A 24 8.48 19.52 7.36
C ILE A 24 8.35 18.19 8.11
N PRO A 25 7.91 18.15 9.40
CA PRO A 25 7.70 16.89 10.12
C PRO A 25 6.66 15.97 9.46
N ALA A 26 5.56 16.55 8.93
CA ALA A 26 4.53 15.80 8.24
C ALA A 26 5.05 15.21 6.92
N PHE A 27 5.82 15.99 6.15
CA PHE A 27 6.45 15.53 4.92
C PHE A 27 7.46 14.41 5.15
N ILE A 28 8.29 14.50 6.20
CA ILE A 28 9.23 13.44 6.59
C ILE A 28 8.48 12.16 6.93
N SER A 29 7.45 12.27 7.77
CA SER A 29 6.62 11.13 8.19
C SER A 29 5.97 10.44 6.98
N LEU A 30 5.32 11.23 6.12
CA LEU A 30 4.71 10.73 4.89
C LEU A 30 5.73 10.05 3.98
N SER A 31 6.91 10.66 3.81
CA SER A 31 7.97 10.12 2.95
C SER A 31 8.45 8.76 3.44
N ILE A 32 8.64 8.58 4.76
CA ILE A 32 9.03 7.29 5.35
C ILE A 32 7.99 6.22 5.04
N PHE A 33 6.70 6.49 5.31
CA PHE A 33 5.64 5.53 5.03
C PHE A 33 5.48 5.23 3.54
N ALA A 34 5.60 6.24 2.68
CA ALA A 34 5.55 6.06 1.23
C ALA A 34 6.68 5.17 0.72
N ILE A 35 7.92 5.39 1.19
CA ILE A 35 9.08 4.57 0.85
C ILE A 35 8.86 3.12 1.30
N LEU A 36 8.41 2.92 2.54
CA LEU A 36 8.12 1.59 3.07
C LEU A 36 7.01 0.87 2.27
N ALA A 37 5.96 1.60 1.87
CA ALA A 37 4.89 1.05 1.04
C ALA A 37 5.42 0.60 -0.33
N VAL A 38 6.26 1.42 -0.98
CA VAL A 38 6.88 1.07 -2.27
C VAL A 38 7.79 -0.16 -2.14
N ILE A 39 8.64 -0.21 -1.11
CA ILE A 39 9.51 -1.36 -0.84
C ILE A 39 8.67 -2.62 -0.63
N THR A 40 7.63 -2.54 0.20
CA THR A 40 6.72 -3.66 0.49
C THR A 40 6.05 -4.16 -0.80
N PHE A 41 5.56 -3.24 -1.63
CA PHE A 41 4.95 -3.58 -2.91
C PHE A 41 5.93 -4.30 -3.85
N ILE A 42 7.17 -3.82 -3.95
CA ILE A 42 8.22 -4.47 -4.75
C ILE A 42 8.52 -5.88 -4.23
N VAL A 43 8.58 -6.07 -2.91
CA VAL A 43 8.81 -7.39 -2.30
C VAL A 43 7.67 -8.35 -2.65
N ILE A 44 6.42 -7.92 -2.52
CA ILE A 44 5.24 -8.72 -2.88
C ILE A 44 5.29 -9.12 -4.36
N LEU A 45 5.60 -8.20 -5.27
CA LEU A 45 5.73 -8.51 -6.70
C LEU A 45 6.79 -9.58 -6.98
N LYS A 46 7.96 -9.50 -6.33
CA LYS A 46 9.03 -10.50 -6.49
C LYS A 46 8.58 -11.88 -6.01
N VAL A 47 7.92 -11.93 -4.86
CA VAL A 47 7.39 -13.17 -4.28
C VAL A 47 6.33 -13.78 -5.21
N ASN A 48 5.41 -12.97 -5.72
CA ASN A 48 4.35 -13.41 -6.62
C ASN A 48 4.91 -14.01 -7.92
N LYS A 49 5.94 -13.40 -8.52
CA LYS A 49 6.58 -13.96 -9.73
C LYS A 49 7.13 -15.37 -9.49
N LYS A 50 7.76 -15.61 -8.32
CA LYS A 50 8.28 -16.93 -7.95
C LYS A 50 7.14 -17.94 -7.73
N GLN A 51 6.05 -17.52 -7.11
CA GLN A 51 4.89 -18.39 -6.90
C GLN A 51 4.21 -18.75 -8.22
N LEU A 52 4.05 -17.77 -9.13
CA LEU A 52 3.46 -17.98 -10.45
C LEU A 52 4.27 -18.98 -11.28
N SER A 53 5.60 -18.84 -11.31
CA SER A 53 6.47 -19.80 -12.01
C SER A 53 6.28 -21.22 -11.49
N LYS A 54 6.23 -21.39 -10.16
CA LYS A 54 6.02 -22.70 -9.53
C LYS A 54 4.64 -23.29 -9.82
N ALA A 55 3.61 -22.44 -9.85
CA ALA A 55 2.26 -22.86 -10.20
C ALA A 55 2.19 -23.38 -11.65
N ASN A 56 2.77 -22.63 -12.60
CA ASN A 56 2.83 -23.03 -14.00
C ASN A 56 3.59 -24.36 -14.20
N GLU A 57 4.74 -24.54 -13.53
CA GLU A 57 5.48 -25.81 -13.58
C GLU A 57 4.65 -26.99 -13.02
N MET A 58 3.85 -26.74 -12.00
CA MET A 58 2.99 -27.76 -11.40
C MET A 58 1.82 -28.12 -12.32
N GLU A 59 1.17 -27.13 -12.94
CA GLU A 59 0.14 -27.35 -13.96
C GLU A 59 0.67 -28.16 -15.14
N GLU A 60 1.86 -27.84 -15.63
CA GLU A 60 2.47 -28.58 -16.75
C GLU A 60 2.82 -30.03 -16.37
N LYS A 61 3.25 -30.28 -15.13
CA LYS A 61 3.47 -31.65 -14.63
C LYS A 61 2.15 -32.43 -14.56
N ILE A 62 1.09 -31.82 -14.06
CA ILE A 62 -0.24 -32.45 -13.99
C ILE A 62 -0.73 -32.78 -15.40
N ARG A 63 -0.63 -31.83 -16.35
CA ARG A 63 -1.00 -32.04 -17.75
C ARG A 63 -0.26 -33.22 -18.38
N ARG A 64 1.07 -33.27 -18.24
CA ARG A 64 1.89 -34.38 -18.76
C ARG A 64 1.50 -35.72 -18.15
N ASN A 65 1.22 -35.77 -16.85
CA ASN A 65 0.80 -37.01 -16.18
C ASN A 65 -0.59 -37.48 -16.66
N MET A 66 -1.47 -36.56 -17.07
CA MET A 66 -2.79 -36.89 -17.63
C MET A 66 -2.69 -37.34 -19.09
N GLU A 67 -1.78 -36.76 -19.88
CA GLU A 67 -1.54 -37.16 -21.28
C GLU A 67 -0.85 -38.53 -21.41
N ASN A 68 -0.02 -38.90 -20.42
CA ASN A 68 0.70 -40.18 -20.39
C ASN A 68 -0.12 -41.35 -19.79
N LYS A 69 -1.41 -41.14 -19.49
CA LYS A 69 -2.31 -42.13 -18.89
C LYS A 69 -3.45 -42.47 -19.84
#